data_AF-A0AAD5GPR8-F1
#
_entry.id   AF-A0AAD5GPR8-F1
#
_cell.length_a   1.000
_cell.length_b   1.000
_cell.length_c   1.000
_cell.angle_alpha   90.00
_cell.angle_beta   90.00
_cell.angle_gamma   90.00
#
_symmetry.space_group_name_H-M   'P 1'
#
loop_
_entity.id
_entity.type
_entity.pdbx_description
1 polymer ?
#
loop_
_entity_poly.entity_id
_entity_poly.type
_entity_poly.pdbx_seq_one_letter_code
_entity_poly.pdbx_strand_id
1 'polypeptide(L)' 'DEIDMSSLKLFADVAYQCLKRNREERPLMTQIMMVLEKALDIQRKIMTESFENKQLLDAKCY' A
#
# COMPACT_ATOMS: atom_id res chain seq x y z
N ASP A 1 -5.80 -2.16 12.87
CA ASP A 1 -5.18 -2.16 11.54
C ASP A 1 -5.59 -0.91 10.80
N GLU A 2 -4.63 -0.03 10.53
CA GLU A 2 -4.84 1.15 9.67
C GLU A 2 -4.06 0.94 8.36
N ILE A 3 -4.70 1.28 7.24
CA ILE A 3 -4.07 1.23 5.91
C ILE A 3 -3.52 2.63 5.62
N ASP A 4 -2.26 2.72 5.23
CA ASP A 4 -1.66 3.96 4.77
C ASP A 4 -2.41 4.50 3.54
N MET A 5 -2.57 5.81 3.47
CA MET A 5 -3.32 6.46 2.39
C MET A 5 -2.69 6.22 1.01
N SER A 6 -1.37 6.11 0.92
CA SER A 6 -0.67 5.84 -0.34
C SER A 6 -0.87 4.39 -0.78
N SER A 7 -0.81 3.44 0.16
CA SER A 7 -1.16 2.04 -0.09
C SER A 7 -2.63 1.90 -0.51
N LEU A 8 -3.55 2.54 0.22
CA LEU A 8 -4.98 2.55 -0.09
C LEU A 8 -5.27 3.08 -1.49
N LYS A 9 -4.60 4.17 -1.88
CA LYS A 9 -4.74 4.72 -3.23
C LYS A 9 -4.35 3.71 -4.30
N LEU A 10 -3.23 3.02 -4.14
CA LEU A 10 -2.80 2.00 -5.11
C LEU A 10 -3.78 0.81 -5.17
N PHE A 11 -4.30 0.36 -4.02
CA PHE A 11 -5.33 -0.68 -3.98
C PHE A 11 -6.61 -0.25 -4.72
N ALA A 12 -7.08 0.96 -4.47
CA ALA A 12 -8.29 1.49 -5.10
C ALA A 12 -8.08 1.69 -6.61
N ASP A 13 -6.93 2.23 -7.03
CA ASP A 13 -6.62 2.49 -8.43
C ASP A 13 -6.59 1.18 -9.25
N VAL A 14 -5.93 0.13 -8.75
CA VAL A 14 -5.89 -1.16 -9.46
C VAL A 14 -7.25 -1.85 -9.45
N ALA A 15 -8.00 -1.79 -8.35
CA ALA A 15 -9.35 -2.33 -8.29
C ALA A 15 -10.29 -1.64 -9.29
N TYR A 16 -10.21 -0.31 -9.40
CA TYR A 16 -10.99 0.44 -10.38
C TYR A 16 -10.62 0.08 -11.82
N GLN A 17 -9.33 -0.11 -12.11
CA GLN A 17 -8.88 -0.56 -13.44
C GLN A 17 -9.39 -1.97 -13.79
N CYS A 18 -9.45 -2.90 -12.83
CA CYS A 18 -10.03 -4.23 -13.03
C CYS A 18 -11.51 -4.20 -13.42
N LEU A 19 -12.22 -3.14 -13.04
CA LEU A 19 -13.65 -2.96 -13.30
C LEU A 19 -13.96 -2.22 -14.61
N LYS A 20 -12.94 -1.90 -15.43
CA LYS A 20 -13.16 -1.28 -16.73
C LYS A 20 -14.12 -2.10 -17.59
N ARG A 21 -15.02 -1.39 -18.28
CA ARG A 21 -16.09 -1.99 -19.08
C ARG A 21 -15.50 -2.82 -20.22
N ASN A 22 -14.53 -2.25 -20.92
CA ASN A 22 -13.82 -2.91 -22.01
C ASN A 22 -12.74 -3.82 -21.43
N ARG A 23 -12.63 -5.04 -21.95
CA ARG A 23 -11.69 -6.05 -21.45
C ARG A 23 -10.24 -5.64 -21.69
N GLU A 24 -10.01 -4.97 -22.80
CA GLU A 24 -8.72 -4.50 -23.29
C GLU A 24 -8.13 -3.38 -22.41
N GLU A 25 -8.99 -2.68 -21.65
CA GLU A 25 -8.60 -1.67 -20.67
C GLU A 25 -8.30 -2.26 -19.29
N ARG A 26 -8.66 -3.53 -19.05
CA ARG A 26 -8.36 -4.18 -17.77
C ARG A 26 -6.88 -4.56 -17.72
N PRO A 27 -6.24 -4.38 -16.55
CA PRO A 27 -4.84 -4.73 -16.39
C PRO A 27 -4.64 -6.25 -16.48
N LEU A 28 -3.45 -6.63 -16.93
CA LEU A 28 -3.00 -8.02 -16.85
C LEU A 28 -2.76 -8.41 -15.40
N MET A 29 -2.91 -9.71 -15.09
CA MET A 29 -2.66 -10.21 -13.73
C MET A 29 -1.24 -9.88 -13.24
N THR A 30 -0.25 -9.86 -14.14
CA THR A 30 1.13 -9.45 -13.83
C THR A 30 1.23 -7.99 -13.40
N GLN A 31 0.46 -7.09 -14.03
CA GLN A 31 0.38 -5.69 -13.65
C GLN A 31 -0.34 -5.53 -12.31
N ILE A 32 -1.40 -6.31 -12.08
CA ILE A 32 -2.12 -6.32 -10.80
C ILE A 32 -1.17 -6.73 -9.66
N MET A 33 -0.44 -7.84 -9.80
CA MET A 33 0.51 -8.29 -8.77
C MET A 33 1.57 -7.22 -8.49
N MET A 34 2.15 -6.61 -9.52
CA MET A 34 3.17 -5.56 -9.35
C MET A 34 2.65 -4.37 -8.53
N VAL A 35 1.41 -3.92 -8.77
CA VAL A 35 0.81 -2.82 -8.00
C VAL A 35 0.52 -3.24 -6.56
N LEU A 36 0.00 -4.46 -6.35
CA LEU A 36 -0.31 -4.98 -5.02
C LEU A 36 0.95 -5.18 -4.16
N GLU A 37 2.02 -5.73 -4.72
CA GLU A 37 3.31 -5.88 -4.06
C GLU A 37 3.87 -4.51 -3.64
N LYS A 38 3.82 -3.53 -4.54
CA LYS A 38 4.23 -2.16 -4.24
C LYS A 38 3.40 -1.51 -3.13
N ALA A 39 2.07 -1.68 -3.16
CA ALA A 39 1.18 -1.14 -2.14
C ALA A 39 1.47 -1.78 -0.77
N LEU A 40 1.74 -3.08 -0.75
CA LEU A 40 2.11 -3.81 0.46
C LEU A 40 3.47 -3.37 1.02
N ASP A 41 4.45 -3.13 0.15
CA ASP A 41 5.77 -2.64 0.58
C ASP A 41 5.69 -1.25 1.20
N ILE A 42 4.86 -0.36 0.64
CA ILE A 42 4.62 0.97 1.24
C ILE A 42 3.99 0.83 2.63
N GLN A 43 2.96 -0.01 2.75
CA GLN A 43 2.28 -0.26 4.03
C GLN A 43 3.26 -0.77 5.09
N ARG A 44 4.12 -1.71 4.71
CA ARG A 44 5.14 -2.29 5.60
C ARG A 44 6.17 -1.26 6.03
N LYS A 45 6.68 -0.44 5.10
CA LYS A 45 7.69 0.59 5.40
C LYS A 45 7.17 1.60 6.41
N ILE A 46 5.96 2.10 6.19
CA ILE A 46 5.34 3.07 7.11
C ILE A 46 5.09 2.42 8.47
N MET A 47 4.66 1.16 8.48
CA MET A 47 4.51 0.42 9.73
C MET A 47 5.85 0.27 10.45
N THR A 48 6.94 -0.11 9.78
CA THR A 48 8.27 -0.20 10.40
C THR A 48 8.79 1.14 10.90
N GLU A 49 8.62 2.22 10.13
CA GLU A 49 8.98 3.58 10.54
C GLU A 49 8.16 4.02 11.77
N SER A 50 6.88 3.64 11.85
CA SER A 50 6.06 3.93 13.02
C SER A 50 6.55 3.22 14.29
N PHE A 51 7.07 2.00 14.16
CA PHE A 51 7.68 1.26 15.27
C PHE A 51 8.99 1.90 15.73
N GLU A 52 9.85 2.32 14.80
CA GLU A 52 11.10 3.01 15.13
C GLU A 52 10.85 4.36 15.79
N ASN A 53 9.92 5.15 15.26
CA ASN A 53 9.52 6.42 15.86
C ASN A 53 8.93 6.23 17.27
N LYS A 54 8.15 5.16 17.47
CA LYS A 54 7.62 4.82 18.80
C LYS A 54 8.73 4.44 19.78
N GLN A 55 9.68 3.59 19.37
CA GLN A 55 10.85 3.26 20.20
C GLN A 55 11.68 4.49 20.55
N LEU A 56 11.87 5.42 19.61
CA LEU A 56 12.59 6.67 19.86
C LEU A 56 11.85 7.59 20.83
N LEU A 57 10.51 7.67 20.75
CA LEU A 57 9.69 8.42 21.69
C LEU A 57 9.76 7.82 23.10
N ASP A 58 9.65 6.50 23.21
CA ASP A 58 9.74 5.77 24.48
C ASP A 58 11.14 5.94 25.12
N ALA A 59 12.20 5.97 24.31
CA ALA A 59 13.58 6.19 24.76
C ALA A 59 13.89 7.64 25.16
N LYS A 60 13.12 8.62 24.70
CA LYS A 60 13.27 10.05 25.08
C LYS A 60 12.49 10.43 26.35
N CYS A 61 11.67 9.52 26.88
CA CYS A 61 10.90 9.70 28.11
C CYS A 61 11.63 9.21 29.38
N TYR A 62 12.95 8.96 29.32
CA TYR A 62 13.80 8.62 30.47
C TYR A 62 14.90 9.67 30.68
#